data_AF-A0A285CT54-F1
#
_entry.id   AF-A0A285CT54-F1
#
_cell.length_a   1.000
_cell.length_b   1.000
_cell.length_c   1.000
_cell.angle_alpha   90.00
_cell.angle_beta   90.00
_cell.angle_gamma   90.00
#
_symmetry.space_group_name_H-M   'P 1'
#
loop_
_entity.id
_entity.type
_entity.pdbx_description
1 polymer ?
#
loop_
_entity_poly.entity_id
_entity_poly.type
_entity_poly.pdbx_seq_one_letter_code
_entity_poly.pdbx_strand_id
1 'polypeptide(L)'
;MKWVIKTKHLNDEKRVIGLEVEDEDGTFDANIRWDGSMEIHLHSKTEEGNELNDTIHTSDIDGLISKLEGLKQVCIDYFDNWNEER
;
A
#
# COMPACT_ATOMS: atom_id res chain seq x y z
N MET A 1 2.34 4.80 14.34
CA MET A 1 2.82 5.23 13.02
C MET A 1 2.15 6.55 12.67
N LYS A 2 2.93 7.59 12.39
CA LYS A 2 2.42 8.92 12.05
C LYS A 2 2.99 9.35 10.71
N TRP A 3 2.13 9.95 9.90
CA TRP A 3 2.46 10.47 8.57
C TRP A 3 2.64 11.98 8.64
N VAL A 4 3.59 12.49 7.87
CA VAL A 4 3.95 13.90 7.78
C VAL A 4 3.75 14.37 6.35
N ILE A 5 3.07 15.50 6.16
CA ILE A 5 2.93 16.13 4.85
C ILE A 5 4.26 16.80 4.49
N LYS A 6 4.86 16.35 3.38
CA LYS A 6 6.10 16.91 2.83
C LYS A 6 5.78 18.02 1.83
N THR A 7 4.83 17.75 0.94
CA THR A 7 4.46 18.67 -0.16
C THR A 7 2.95 18.76 -0.31
N LYS A 8 2.47 19.95 -0.67
CA LYS A 8 1.08 20.19 -1.09
C LYS A 8 1.06 20.69 -2.53
N HIS A 9 0.36 19.98 -3.40
CA HIS A 9 0.19 20.36 -4.78
C HIS A 9 -1.11 21.17 -4.92
N LEU A 10 -1.01 22.40 -5.43
CA LEU A 10 -2.14 23.31 -5.59
C LEU A 10 -2.50 23.46 -7.07
N ASN A 11 -3.80 23.59 -7.36
CA ASN A 11 -4.27 24.04 -8.67
C ASN A 11 -4.26 25.57 -8.81
N ASP A 12 -4.70 26.09 -9.95
CA ASP A 12 -4.79 27.53 -10.25
C ASP A 12 -5.70 28.30 -9.28
N GLU A 13 -6.69 27.63 -8.70
CA GLU A 13 -7.59 28.19 -7.67
C GLU A 13 -7.03 28.09 -6.24
N LYS A 14 -5.77 27.66 -6.09
CA LYS A 14 -5.10 27.42 -4.80
C LYS A 14 -5.75 26.33 -3.94
N ARG A 15 -6.50 25.41 -4.55
CA ARG A 15 -7.04 24.22 -3.87
C ARG A 15 -5.99 23.12 -3.89
N VAL A 16 -5.89 22.36 -2.79
CA VAL A 16 -5.02 21.18 -2.70
C VAL A 16 -5.58 20.10 -3.60
N ILE A 17 -4.80 19.71 -4.62
CA ILE A 17 -5.14 18.64 -5.57
C ILE A 17 -4.28 17.39 -5.39
N GLY A 18 -3.23 17.47 -4.58
CA GLY A 18 -2.44 16.31 -4.19
C GLY A 18 -1.53 16.60 -3.00
N LEU A 19 -1.05 15.53 -2.38
CA LEU A 19 -0.12 15.55 -1.25
C LEU A 19 0.99 14.55 -1.48
N GLU A 20 2.20 14.92 -1.07
CA GLU A 20 3.27 13.97 -0.80
C GLU A 20 3.37 13.83 0.72
N VAL A 21 3.30 12.60 1.21
CA VAL A 21 3.40 12.28 2.63
C VAL A 21 4.48 11.23 2.86
N GLU A 22 5.08 11.25 4.03
CA GLU A 22 6.11 10.29 4.44
C GLU A 22 5.84 9.88 5.89
N ASP A 23 6.08 8.62 6.23
CA ASP A 23 6.04 8.18 7.62
C ASP A 23 7.26 8.70 8.40
N GLU A 24 7.14 8.77 9.73
CA GLU A 24 8.24 9.27 10.57
C GLU A 24 9.52 8.42 10.46
N ASP A 25 9.39 7.15 10.08
CA ASP A 25 10.52 6.23 9.94
C ASP A 25 11.17 6.32 8.56
N GLY A 26 10.59 7.04 7.59
CA GLY A 26 11.03 7.10 6.19
C GLY A 26 11.00 5.75 5.48
N THR A 27 10.23 4.79 5.99
CA THR A 27 10.05 3.47 5.38
C THR A 27 8.91 3.43 4.39
N PHE A 28 8.01 4.40 4.46
CA PHE A 28 6.89 4.55 3.55
C PHE A 28 6.73 6.01 3.16
N ASP A 29 6.48 6.24 1.87
CA ASP A 29 5.96 7.52 1.38
C ASP A 29 4.77 7.28 0.47
N ALA A 30 3.96 8.32 0.23
CA ALA A 30 2.82 8.20 -0.66
C ALA A 30 2.50 9.49 -1.41
N ASN A 31 2.09 9.30 -2.66
CA ASN A 31 1.44 10.33 -3.47
C ASN A 31 -0.06 10.16 -3.35
N ILE A 32 -0.74 11.19 -2.84
CA ILE A 32 -2.20 11.20 -2.66
C ILE A 32 -2.81 12.19 -3.64
N ARG A 33 -3.82 11.76 -4.39
CA ARG A 33 -4.60 12.62 -5.29
C ARG A 33 -5.92 13.02 -4.66
N TRP A 34 -6.48 14.15 -5.10
CA TRP A 34 -7.76 14.67 -4.61
C TRP A 34 -8.96 13.73 -4.78
N ASP A 35 -8.87 12.79 -5.72
CA ASP A 35 -9.90 11.78 -6.00
C ASP A 35 -9.82 10.57 -5.05
N GLY A 36 -8.87 10.56 -4.11
CA GLY A 36 -8.66 9.47 -3.16
C GLY A 36 -7.75 8.36 -3.67
N SER A 37 -7.27 8.42 -4.92
CA SER A 37 -6.25 7.51 -5.43
C SER A 37 -4.92 7.79 -4.75
N MET A 38 -4.21 6.73 -4.37
CA MET A 38 -2.91 6.84 -3.73
C MET A 38 -1.93 5.83 -4.30
N GLU A 39 -0.68 6.25 -4.44
CA GLU A 39 0.47 5.41 -4.73
C GLU A 39 1.30 5.38 -3.44
N ILE A 40 1.40 4.21 -2.80
CA ILE A 40 2.19 4.00 -1.59
C ILE A 40 3.49 3.32 -1.98
N HIS A 41 4.60 3.92 -1.63
CA HIS A 41 5.94 3.42 -1.85
C HIS A 41 6.47 2.75 -0.60
N LEU A 42 7.05 1.55 -0.76
CA LEU A 42 7.66 0.79 0.31
C LEU A 42 9.17 0.80 0.13
N HIS A 43 9.91 1.18 1.17
CA HIS A 43 11.37 1.23 1.12
C HIS A 43 12.02 0.17 1.99
N SER A 44 13.13 -0.38 1.51
CA SER A 44 14.10 -1.10 2.34
C SER A 44 15.10 -0.10 2.92
N LYS A 45 15.38 -0.20 4.22
CA LYS A 45 16.50 0.51 4.84
C LYS A 45 17.79 -0.27 4.60
N THR A 46 18.74 0.34 3.90
CA THR A 46 20.07 -0.21 3.64
C THR A 46 21.16 0.70 4.25
N GLU A 47 22.41 0.24 4.25
CA GLU A 47 23.55 1.07 4.70
C GLU A 47 23.77 2.30 3.80
N GLU A 48 23.34 2.24 2.53
CA GLU A 48 23.50 3.32 1.55
C GLU A 48 22.30 4.28 1.50
N GLY A 49 21.19 3.96 2.20
CA GLY A 49 19.99 4.78 2.27
C GLY A 49 18.70 3.95 2.14
N ASN A 50 17.64 4.60 1.66
CA ASN A 50 16.37 3.95 1.40
C ASN A 50 16.29 3.53 -0.07
N GLU A 51 15.98 2.27 -0.32
CA GLU A 51 15.77 1.71 -1.67
C GLU A 51 14.28 1.39 -1.87
N LEU A 52 13.69 1.87 -2.97
CA LEU A 52 12.31 1.56 -3.33
C LEU A 52 12.18 0.07 -3.64
N ASN A 53 11.42 -0.65 -2.84
CA ASN A 53 11.13 -2.07 -3.03
C ASN A 53 9.91 -2.28 -3.92
N ASP A 54 8.82 -1.56 -3.64
CA ASP A 54 7.51 -1.83 -4.26
C ASP A 54 6.60 -0.60 -4.20
N THR A 55 5.58 -0.61 -5.06
CA THR A 55 4.54 0.41 -5.14
C THR A 55 3.17 -0.25 -5.09
N ILE A 56 2.36 0.16 -4.11
CA ILE A 56 0.96 -0.25 -3.98
C ILE A 56 0.08 0.88 -4.48
N HIS A 57 -0.72 0.61 -5.50
CA HIS A 57 -1.83 1.49 -5.88
C HIS A 57 -3.04 1.12 -5.04
N THR A 58 -3.63 2.07 -4.33
CA THR A 58 -4.79 1.79 -3.47
C THR A 58 -6.00 1.30 -4.26
N SER A 59 -6.06 1.60 -5.57
CA SER A 59 -7.05 1.04 -6.50
C SER A 59 -7.00 -0.49 -6.61
N ASP A 60 -5.86 -1.10 -6.29
CA ASP A 60 -5.64 -2.53 -6.47
C ASP A 60 -5.95 -3.33 -5.20
N ILE A 61 -6.15 -2.66 -4.05
CA ILE A 61 -6.29 -3.30 -2.74
C ILE A 61 -7.49 -4.23 -2.69
N ASP A 62 -8.66 -3.82 -3.17
CA ASP A 62 -9.86 -4.66 -3.15
C ASP A 62 -9.67 -5.94 -4.00
N GLY A 63 -8.99 -5.79 -5.14
CA GLY A 63 -8.63 -6.91 -5.99
C GLY A 63 -7.61 -7.85 -5.33
N LEU A 64 -6.63 -7.29 -4.61
CA LEU A 64 -5.64 -8.06 -3.84
C LEU A 64 -6.32 -8.83 -2.70
N ILE A 65 -7.20 -8.19 -1.93
CA ILE A 65 -7.97 -8.82 -0.85
C ILE A 65 -8.75 -10.02 -1.42
N SER A 66 -9.49 -9.81 -2.52
CA SER A 66 -10.26 -10.87 -3.17
C SER A 66 -9.39 -12.07 -3.58
N LYS A 67 -8.18 -11.81 -4.10
CA LYS A 67 -7.22 -12.88 -4.45
C LYS A 67 -6.71 -13.62 -3.20
N LEU A 68 -6.42 -12.90 -2.13
CA LEU A 68 -5.95 -13.48 -0.87
C LEU A 68 -7.04 -14.33 -0.19
N GLU A 69 -8.30 -13.90 -0.26
CA GLU A 69 -9.44 -14.71 0.18
C GLU A 69 -9.59 -15.99 -0.64
N GLY A 70 -9.44 -15.91 -1.97
CA GLY A 70 -9.40 -17.10 -2.83
C GLY A 70 -8.26 -18.05 -2.48
N LEU A 71 -7.06 -17.52 -2.22
CA LEU A 71 -5.90 -18.32 -1.79
C LEU A 71 -6.16 -19.02 -0.44
N LYS A 72 -6.79 -18.31 0.50
CA LYS A 72 -7.20 -18.90 1.78
C LYS A 72 -8.18 -20.06 1.57
N GLN A 73 -9.12 -19.94 0.63
CA GLN A 73 -10.06 -21.02 0.33
C GLN A 73 -9.33 -22.27 -0.20
N VAL A 74 -8.33 -22.11 -1.09
CA VAL A 74 -7.49 -23.22 -1.56
C VAL A 74 -6.81 -23.93 -0.38
N CYS A 75 -6.30 -23.18 0.59
CA CYS A 75 -5.68 -23.76 1.79
C CYS A 75 -6.69 -24.57 2.61
N ILE A 76 -7.90 -24.04 2.83
CA ILE A 76 -8.98 -24.75 3.54
C ILE A 76 -9.34 -26.03 2.78
N ASP A 77 -9.62 -25.93 1.49
CA ASP A 77 -10.04 -27.06 0.65
C ASP A 77 -8.99 -28.18 0.61
N TYR A 78 -7.70 -27.84 0.68
CA TYR A 78 -6.63 -28.82 0.62
C TYR A 78 -6.25 -29.37 2.01
N PHE A 79 -6.13 -28.52 3.02
CA PHE A 79 -5.60 -28.91 4.33
C PHE A 79 -6.68 -29.30 5.35
N ASP A 80 -7.90 -28.76 5.28
CA ASP A 80 -8.98 -29.17 6.20
C ASP A 80 -9.63 -30.49 5.76
N ASN A 81 -9.76 -30.72 4.45
CA ASN A 81 -10.21 -32.02 3.91
C ASN A 81 -9.19 -33.16 4.16
N TRP A 82 -7.95 -32.83 4.55
CA TRP A 82 -6.93 -33.82 4.89
C TRP A 82 -7.19 -34.55 6.22
N ASN A 83 -8.02 -33.96 7.09
CA ASN A 83 -8.41 -34.59 8.36
C ASN A 83 -9.58 -35.57 8.23
N GLU A 84 -10.32 -35.57 7.12
CA GLU A 84 -11.45 -36.48 6.91
C GLU A 84 -11.04 -37.82 6.25
N GLU A 85 -9.86 -37.89 5.63
CA GLU A 85 -9.33 -39.09 4.96
C GLU A 85 -8.33 -39.92 5.81
N ARG A 86 -8.15 -39.61 7.11
CA ARG A 86 -7.33 -40.40 8.05
C ARG A 86 -8.17 -41.06 9.13
#